data_AF-A0A7X8HFI3-F1
#
_entry.id   AF-A0A7X8HFI3-F1
#
_cell.length_a   1.000
_cell.length_b   1.000
_cell.length_c   1.000
_cell.angle_alpha   90.00
_cell.angle_beta   90.00
_cell.angle_gamma   90.00
#
_symmetry.space_group_name_H-M   'P 1'
#
loop_
_entity.id
_entity.type
_entity.pdbx_description
1 polymer ?
#
loop_
_entity_poly.entity_id
_entity_poly.type
_entity_poly.pdbx_seq_one_letter_code
_entity_poly.pdbx_strand_id
1 'polypeptide(L)'
;MILTFFAQDRRGRLSYYTLHDRQPSLDGLPSLTSAWRVEGGRERERHYSFANERERDRALRRLFTRAVRRGYRLLYSFDRSGIGRFGIGPDLGPDLLPRTAPSRAASDA
;
A
#
# COMPACT_ATOMS: atom_id res chain seq x y z
N MET A 1 -0.47 -2.64 0.53
CA MET A 1 0.44 -2.34 -0.59
C MET A 1 -0.14 -1.28 -1.53
N ILE A 2 0.71 -0.36 -2.03
CA ILE A 2 0.41 0.64 -3.05
C ILE A 2 1.50 0.58 -4.14
N LEU A 3 1.12 0.55 -5.41
CA LEU A 3 2.02 0.68 -6.57
C LEU A 3 1.53 1.83 -7.43
N THR A 4 2.39 2.80 -7.69
CA THR A 4 2.10 3.94 -8.57
C THR A 4 2.99 3.87 -9.79
N PHE A 5 2.39 4.03 -10.96
CA PHE A 5 3.04 4.06 -12.25
C PHE A 5 2.77 5.38 -12.95
N PHE A 6 3.66 5.72 -13.88
CA PHE A 6 3.47 6.83 -14.78
C PHE A 6 3.77 6.43 -16.22
N ALA A 7 3.12 7.08 -17.17
CA ALA A 7 3.44 7.03 -18.58
C ALA A 7 3.43 8.45 -19.14
N GLN A 8 4.18 8.68 -20.21
CA GLN A 8 4.17 9.96 -20.92
C GLN A 8 3.76 9.70 -22.37
N ASP A 9 2.82 10.50 -22.89
CA ASP A 9 2.43 10.41 -24.29
C ASP A 9 3.41 11.19 -25.20
N ARG A 10 3.22 11.09 -26.52
CA ARG A 10 4.07 11.78 -27.52
C ARG A 10 4.02 13.31 -27.42
N ARG A 11 3.02 13.88 -26.75
CA ARG A 11 2.84 15.32 -26.52
C ARG A 11 3.37 15.74 -25.16
N GLY A 12 4.03 14.84 -24.43
CA GLY A 12 4.59 15.11 -23.12
C GLY A 12 3.60 14.99 -21.95
N ARG A 13 2.32 14.65 -22.19
CA ARG A 13 1.30 14.59 -21.13
C ARG A 13 1.51 13.37 -20.25
N LEU A 14 1.45 13.60 -18.94
CA LEU A 14 1.61 12.53 -17.95
C LEU A 14 0.30 11.78 -17.72
N SER A 15 0.40 10.47 -17.58
CA SER A 15 -0.68 9.60 -17.13
C SER A 15 -0.23 8.84 -15.92
N TYR A 16 -1.06 8.82 -14.87
CA TYR A 16 -0.79 8.13 -13.63
C TYR A 16 -1.73 6.93 -13.50
N TYR A 17 -1.19 5.81 -13.05
CA TYR A 17 -1.94 4.60 -12.74
C TYR A 17 -1.52 4.11 -11.37
N THR A 18 -2.48 3.85 -10.48
CA THR A 18 -2.19 3.40 -9.12
C THR A 18 -2.96 2.12 -8.84
N LEU A 19 -2.29 1.14 -8.22
CA LEU A 19 -2.87 -0.08 -7.67
C LEU A 19 -2.70 -0.05 -6.16
N HIS A 20 -3.76 -0.23 -5.39
CA HIS A 20 -3.65 -0.24 -3.93
C HIS A 20 -4.75 -1.03 -3.22
N ASP A 21 -4.46 -1.46 -1.99
CA ASP A 21 -5.35 -2.19 -1.08
C ASP A 21 -5.84 -1.34 0.10
N ARG A 22 -5.82 0.00 -0.03
CA ARG A 22 -5.99 0.96 1.09
C ARG A 22 -7.26 0.79 1.94
N GLN A 23 -8.25 0.04 1.49
CA GLN A 23 -9.49 -0.16 2.23
C GLN A 23 -9.87 -1.66 2.25
N PRO A 24 -9.83 -2.29 3.44
CA PRO A 24 -10.52 -3.56 3.64
C PRO A 24 -11.97 -3.35 3.22
N SER A 25 -12.49 -4.27 2.43
CA SER A 25 -13.89 -4.27 2.10
C SER A 25 -14.71 -4.46 3.39
N LEU A 26 -15.93 -3.92 3.48
CA LEU A 26 -16.76 -4.02 4.71
C LEU A 26 -17.09 -5.48 5.08
N ASP A 27 -17.06 -6.34 4.07
CA ASP A 27 -17.19 -7.79 4.08
C ASP A 27 -15.90 -8.53 4.48
N GLY A 28 -14.80 -7.82 4.72
CA GLY A 28 -13.50 -8.40 5.09
C GLY A 28 -12.83 -9.18 3.96
N LEU A 29 -13.40 -9.16 2.76
CA LEU A 29 -12.84 -9.80 1.59
C LEU A 29 -11.58 -9.07 1.10
N PRO A 30 -10.57 -9.81 0.61
CA PRO A 30 -9.42 -9.23 -0.05
C PRO A 30 -9.86 -8.31 -1.20
N SER A 31 -9.34 -7.08 -1.21
CA SER A 31 -9.71 -6.06 -2.17
C SER A 31 -8.49 -5.50 -2.91
N LEU A 32 -8.74 -4.96 -4.09
CA LEU A 32 -7.77 -4.19 -4.85
C LEU A 32 -8.50 -3.03 -5.52
N THR A 33 -7.90 -1.85 -5.49
CA THR A 33 -8.38 -0.68 -6.22
C THR A 33 -7.37 -0.32 -7.29
N SER A 34 -7.85 -0.05 -8.50
CA SER A 34 -7.06 0.58 -9.55
C SER A 34 -7.60 1.98 -9.83
N ALA A 35 -6.75 2.99 -9.73
CA ALA A 35 -7.05 4.38 -10.06
C ALA A 35 -6.22 4.84 -11.25
N TRP A 36 -6.77 5.66 -12.13
CA TRP A 36 -6.03 6.26 -13.24
C TRP A 36 -6.50 7.67 -13.57
N ARG A 37 -5.55 8.49 -13.98
CA ARG A 37 -5.78 9.87 -14.40
C ARG A 37 -4.76 10.27 -15.46
N VAL A 38 -5.21 11.09 -16.39
CA VAL A 38 -4.32 11.86 -17.27
C VAL A 38 -4.13 13.23 -16.62
N GLU A 39 -2.98 13.84 -16.83
CA GLU A 39 -2.69 15.22 -16.45
C GLU A 39 -3.82 16.18 -16.85
N GLY A 40 -4.30 16.99 -15.90
CA GLY A 40 -5.45 17.87 -16.07
C GLY A 40 -6.82 17.17 -16.18
N GLY A 41 -6.87 15.84 -16.11
CA GLY A 41 -8.08 15.03 -16.21
C GLY A 41 -8.65 14.60 -14.86
N ARG A 42 -9.92 14.18 -14.87
CA ARG A 42 -10.59 13.58 -13.71
C ARG A 42 -10.06 12.17 -13.45
N GLU A 43 -9.83 11.86 -12.18
CA GLU A 43 -9.47 10.53 -11.72
C GLU A 43 -10.64 9.54 -11.91
N ARG A 44 -10.31 8.35 -12.39
CA ARG A 44 -11.23 7.23 -12.54
C ARG A 44 -10.73 6.08 -11.70
N GLU A 45 -11.63 5.39 -11.03
CA GLU A 45 -11.31 4.29 -10.15
C GLU A 45 -12.12 3.05 -10.48
N ARG A 46 -11.56 1.88 -10.16
CA ARG A 46 -12.24 0.60 -10.22
C ARG A 46 -11.84 -0.25 -9.03
N HIS A 47 -12.85 -0.74 -8.32
CA HIS A 47 -12.70 -1.62 -7.16
C HIS A 47 -12.90 -3.07 -7.59
N TYR A 48 -12.11 -3.96 -7.00
CA TYR A 48 -12.21 -5.40 -7.17
C TYR A 48 -12.25 -6.05 -5.78
N SER A 49 -13.21 -6.92 -5.56
CA SER A 49 -13.26 -7.81 -4.39
C SER A 49 -13.01 -9.23 -4.86
N PHE A 50 -12.33 -10.02 -4.03
CA PHE A 50 -11.93 -11.39 -4.34
C PHE A 50 -12.35 -12.34 -3.24
N ALA A 51 -12.59 -13.60 -3.58
CA ALA A 51 -12.95 -14.60 -2.59
C ALA A 51 -11.79 -14.95 -1.65
N ASN A 52 -10.54 -14.78 -2.11
CA ASN A 52 -9.34 -15.11 -1.35
C ASN A 52 -8.11 -14.30 -1.80
N GLU A 53 -7.08 -14.29 -0.95
CA GLU A 53 -5.81 -13.58 -1.16
C GLU A 53 -5.10 -14.02 -2.46
N ARG A 54 -5.15 -15.32 -2.80
CA ARG A 54 -4.51 -15.85 -4.01
C ARG A 54 -5.11 -15.28 -5.28
N GLU A 55 -6.43 -15.09 -5.32
CA GLU A 55 -7.13 -14.47 -6.45
C GLU A 55 -6.78 -12.99 -6.57
N ARG A 56 -6.73 -12.27 -5.45
CA ARG A 56 -6.27 -10.88 -5.40
C ARG A 56 -4.86 -10.76 -5.95
N ASP A 57 -3.94 -11.63 -5.55
CA ASP A 57 -2.54 -11.61 -6.01
C ASP A 57 -2.42 -11.91 -7.50
N ARG A 58 -3.21 -12.87 -8.02
CA ARG A 58 -3.29 -13.12 -9.46
C ARG A 58 -3.83 -11.91 -10.22
N ALA A 59 -4.82 -11.21 -9.67
CA ALA A 59 -5.35 -10.00 -10.28
C ALA A 59 -4.32 -8.86 -10.26
N LEU A 60 -3.64 -8.65 -9.14
CA LEU A 60 -2.56 -7.69 -8.99
C LEU A 60 -1.47 -7.91 -10.03
N ARG A 61 -0.95 -9.14 -10.16
CA ARG A 61 0.07 -9.50 -11.16
C ARG A 61 -0.42 -9.25 -12.58
N ARG A 62 -1.68 -9.59 -12.89
CA ARG A 62 -2.29 -9.33 -14.21
C ARG A 62 -2.38 -7.83 -14.51
N LEU A 63 -2.81 -7.02 -13.55
CA LEU A 63 -2.93 -5.57 -13.70
C LEU A 63 -1.56 -4.90 -13.83
N PHE A 64 -0.58 -5.32 -13.02
CA PHE A 64 0.81 -4.91 -13.12
C PHE A 64 1.37 -5.16 -14.53
N THR A 65 1.31 -6.40 -15.00
CA THR A 65 1.82 -6.78 -16.32
C THR A 65 1.10 -6.02 -17.43
N ARG A 66 -0.22 -5.81 -17.30
CA ARG A 66 -0.99 -5.02 -18.26
C ARG A 66 -0.54 -3.55 -18.27
N ALA A 67 -0.22 -2.95 -17.13
CA ALA A 67 0.27 -1.58 -17.06
C ALA A 67 1.64 -1.46 -17.74
N VAL A 68 2.58 -2.35 -17.42
CA VAL A 68 3.92 -2.39 -18.04
C VAL A 68 3.82 -2.57 -19.56
N ARG A 69 2.97 -3.49 -20.05
CA ARG A 69 2.75 -3.70 -21.50
C ARG A 69 2.13 -2.49 -22.21
N ARG A 70 1.47 -1.60 -21.48
CA ARG A 70 0.92 -0.34 -22.01
C ARG A 70 1.93 0.81 -21.98
N GLY A 71 3.18 0.56 -21.56
CA GLY A 71 4.23 1.55 -21.50
C GLY A 71 4.30 2.35 -20.19
N TYR A 72 3.54 1.95 -19.18
CA TYR A 72 3.67 2.53 -17.85
C TYR A 72 4.97 2.05 -17.18
N ARG A 73 5.65 2.98 -16.51
CA ARG A 73 6.86 2.77 -15.72
C ARG A 73 6.54 2.92 -14.25
N LEU A 74 7.15 2.09 -13.40
CA LEU A 74 6.95 2.18 -11.95
C LEU A 74 7.55 3.50 -11.45
N LEU A 75 6.73 4.30 -10.75
CA LEU A 75 7.15 5.53 -10.09
C LEU A 75 7.50 5.26 -8.63
N TYR A 76 6.62 4.52 -7.94
CA TYR A 76 6.70 4.30 -6.50
C TYR A 76 6.03 2.98 -6.13
N SER A 77 6.58 2.31 -5.13
CA SER A 77 5.99 1.12 -4.52
C SER A 77 6.10 1.21 -3.00
N PHE A 78 5.02 0.85 -2.32
CA PHE A 78 4.95 0.82 -0.87
C PHE A 78 4.26 -0.44 -0.39
N ASP A 79 4.83 -1.07 0.61
CA ASP A 79 4.22 -2.20 1.27
C ASP A 79 4.29 -2.07 2.79
N ARG A 80 3.18 -2.34 3.46
CA ARG A 80 3.07 -2.24 4.92
C ARG A 80 3.92 -3.33 5.59
N SER A 81 4.08 -4.49 4.96
CA SER A 81 4.98 -5.55 5.44
C SER A 81 6.44 -5.11 5.53
N GLY A 82 6.83 -4.07 4.78
CA GLY A 82 8.16 -3.46 4.85
C GLY A 82 8.40 -2.64 6.13
N ILE A 83 7.35 -2.10 6.74
CA ILE A 83 7.44 -1.38 8.04
C ILE A 83 7.72 -2.37 9.19
N GLY A 84 7.31 -3.64 9.07
CA GLY A 84 7.77 -4.69 9.98
C GLY A 84 9.23 -5.10 9.76
N ARG A 85 9.77 -4.96 8.54
CA ARG A 85 11.14 -5.38 8.23
C ARG A 85 12.21 -4.32 8.52
N PHE A 86 11.84 -3.04 8.61
CA PHE A 86 12.73 -1.94 9.00
C PHE A 86 12.27 -1.15 10.25
N GLY A 87 11.12 -1.50 10.85
CA GLY A 87 10.53 -0.74 11.96
C GLY A 87 10.21 -1.55 13.22
N ILE A 88 9.99 -2.87 13.15
CA ILE A 88 9.96 -3.78 14.30
C ILE A 88 10.40 -5.17 13.80
N GLY A 89 11.71 -5.35 13.63
CA GLY A 89 12.25 -6.69 13.39
C GLY A 89 12.01 -7.60 14.60
N PRO A 90 12.01 -8.93 14.43
CA PRO A 90 11.93 -9.89 15.54
C PRO A 90 13.11 -9.81 16.54
N ASP A 91 14.08 -8.93 16.30
CA ASP A 91 15.29 -8.75 17.11
C ASP A 91 15.19 -7.61 18.15
N LEU A 92 14.04 -6.94 18.30
CA LEU A 92 13.80 -6.14 19.50
C LEU A 92 13.31 -7.07 20.60
N GLY A 93 14.28 -7.64 21.34
CA GLY A 93 14.03 -8.29 22.61
C GLY A 93 13.24 -7.39 23.58
N PRO A 94 12.73 -7.94 24.69
CA PRO A 94 11.79 -7.29 25.61
C PRO A 94 12.29 -6.00 26.31
N ASP A 95 13.49 -5.51 26.00
CA ASP A 95 14.16 -4.37 26.64
C ASP A 95 13.66 -2.98 26.18
N LEU A 96 12.68 -2.92 25.28
CA LEU A 96 12.02 -1.65 24.90
C LEU A 96 10.55 -1.57 25.32
N LEU A 97 10.17 -2.28 26.39
CA LEU A 97 9.08 -1.75 27.20
C LEU A 97 9.59 -0.44 27.82
N PRO A 98 8.84 0.67 27.73
CA PRO A 98 9.19 1.85 28.51
C PRO A 98 9.31 1.40 29.95
N ARG A 99 10.52 1.51 30.53
CA ARG A 99 10.70 1.38 31.97
C ARG A 99 9.65 2.28 32.58
N THR A 100 8.66 1.65 33.20
CA THR A 100 7.65 2.34 34.01
C THR A 100 8.41 3.34 34.85
N ALA A 101 8.07 4.62 34.69
CA ALA A 101 8.62 5.67 35.52
C ALA A 101 8.50 5.21 36.97
N PRO A 102 9.55 5.35 37.80
CA PRO A 102 9.50 4.85 39.17
C PRO A 102 8.30 5.47 39.85
N SER A 103 7.42 4.58 40.33
CA SER A 103 6.37 4.87 41.28
C SER A 103 6.94 5.79 42.36
N ARG A 104 6.55 7.05 42.36
CA ARG A 104 6.67 7.89 43.55
C ARG A 104 5.68 7.31 44.55
N ALA A 105 6.18 6.38 45.36
CA ALA A 105 5.54 5.98 46.58
C ALA A 105 5.20 7.24 47.38
N ALA A 106 3.93 7.36 47.73
CA ALA A 106 3.54 8.12 48.89
C ALA A 106 4.26 7.50 50.11
N SER A 107 4.92 8.34 50.88
CA SER A 107 5.24 8.06 52.28
C SER A 107 5.29 9.38 53.03
N ASP A 108 4.20 9.63 53.72
CA ASP A 108 4.08 10.28 55.03
C ASP A 108 5.39 10.71 55.70
N ALA A 109 5.44 12.00 56.05
CA ALA A 109 5.85 12.52 57.36
C ALA A 109 5.33 13.96 57.51
#